data_AF-A0A176U1P7-F1
#
_entry.id   AF-A0A176U1P7-F1
#
_cell.length_a   1.000
_cell.length_b   1.000
_cell.length_c   1.000
_cell.angle_alpha   90.00
_cell.angle_beta   90.00
_cell.angle_gamma   90.00
#
_symmetry.space_group_name_H-M   'P 1'
#
loop_
_entity.id
_entity.type
_entity.pdbx_description
1 polymer ?
#
loop_
_entity_poly.entity_id
_entity_poly.type
_entity_poly.pdbx_seq_one_letter_code
_entity_poly.pdbx_strand_id
1 'polypeptide(L)'
;MCYKKGKECYERSFAVPNIFRLKQLNHFEQIAITKHANERLKERKITADDIVNCISNGEIIKQYEDDKPLPSCLVLGKSCNGKPLHIVVSNDDNFIYLITAYYPDPTVWEADFKTRKEL
;
A
#
# COMPACT_ATOMS: atom_id res chain seq x y z
N MET A 1 1.72 19.21 -5.04
CA MET A 1 3.11 19.65 -5.28
C MET A 1 3.19 20.06 -6.75
N CYS A 2 3.34 21.35 -7.06
CA CYS A 2 3.33 21.81 -8.46
C CYS A 2 4.65 21.44 -9.15
N TYR A 3 4.58 20.56 -10.14
CA TYR A 3 5.69 20.32 -11.06
C TYR A 3 5.58 21.32 -12.20
N LYS A 4 6.56 22.23 -12.38
CA LYS A 4 6.56 23.17 -13.50
C LYS A 4 7.39 22.61 -14.65
N LYS A 5 6.74 22.33 -15.78
CA LYS A 5 7.41 22.16 -17.08
C LYS A 5 6.68 23.08 -18.08
N GLY A 6 7.24 24.27 -18.35
CA GLY A 6 6.62 25.27 -19.23
C GLY A 6 5.57 26.17 -18.57
N LYS A 7 4.73 26.83 -19.40
CA LYS A 7 3.69 27.81 -18.99
C LYS A 7 2.35 27.19 -18.57
N GLU A 8 2.27 25.87 -18.46
CA GLU A 8 1.04 25.17 -18.04
C GLU A 8 1.21 24.63 -16.62
N CYS A 9 0.35 25.10 -15.71
CA CYS A 9 0.23 24.55 -14.37
C CYS A 9 -0.73 23.35 -14.43
N TYR A 10 -0.19 22.13 -14.50
CA TYR A 10 -0.99 20.93 -14.22
C TYR A 10 -1.11 20.78 -12.70
N GLU A 11 -2.31 20.95 -12.16
CA GLU A 11 -2.65 20.40 -10.86
C GLU A 11 -2.59 18.88 -10.99
N ARG A 12 -1.51 18.27 -10.51
CA ARG A 12 -1.50 16.83 -10.27
C ARG A 12 -2.49 16.59 -9.13
N SER A 13 -3.75 16.37 -9.49
CA SER A 13 -4.71 15.72 -8.61
C SER A 13 -4.15 14.34 -8.36
N PHE A 14 -3.54 14.16 -7.19
CA PHE A 14 -3.10 12.84 -6.77
C PHE A 14 -4.36 12.06 -6.42
N ALA A 15 -4.77 11.19 -7.34
CA ALA A 15 -5.95 10.37 -7.14
C ALA A 15 -5.75 9.48 -5.91
N VAL A 16 -6.81 9.36 -5.09
CA VAL A 16 -6.86 8.39 -4.00
C VAL A 16 -6.60 6.99 -4.57
N PRO A 17 -5.73 6.18 -3.95
CA PRO A 17 -5.47 4.82 -4.41
C PRO A 17 -6.77 4.03 -4.58
N ASN A 18 -6.90 3.34 -5.71
CA ASN A 18 -7.99 2.40 -5.93
C ASN A 18 -7.42 1.04 -6.34
N ILE A 19 -8.15 -0.02 -5.99
CA ILE A 19 -7.64 -1.38 -6.11
C ILE A 19 -7.34 -1.78 -7.56
N PHE A 20 -8.11 -1.29 -8.52
CA PHE A 20 -7.87 -1.57 -9.93
C PHE A 20 -6.53 -0.99 -10.40
N ARG A 21 -6.23 0.25 -10.02
CA ARG A 21 -4.95 0.89 -10.35
C ARG A 21 -3.77 0.20 -9.68
N LEU A 22 -3.90 -0.15 -8.41
CA LEU A 22 -2.86 -0.89 -7.69
C LEU A 22 -2.55 -2.22 -8.38
N LYS A 23 -3.58 -2.98 -8.79
CA LYS A 23 -3.38 -4.25 -9.52
C LYS A 23 -2.69 -4.07 -10.87
N GLN A 24 -2.95 -2.96 -11.59
CA GLN A 24 -2.26 -2.66 -12.85
C GLN A 24 -0.77 -2.34 -12.67
N LEU A 25 -0.41 -1.69 -11.57
CA LEU A 25 0.98 -1.29 -11.27
C LEU A 25 1.74 -2.36 -10.47
N ASN A 26 1.14 -3.51 -10.20
CA ASN A 26 1.65 -4.51 -9.26
C ASN A 26 2.76 -5.39 -9.87
N HIS A 27 3.83 -4.75 -10.31
CA HIS A 27 5.02 -5.37 -10.87
C HIS A 27 6.24 -4.93 -10.05
N PHE A 28 7.24 -5.80 -9.86
CA PHE A 28 8.41 -5.50 -9.02
C PHE A 28 9.09 -4.17 -9.36
N GLU A 29 9.27 -3.88 -10.65
CA GLU A 29 9.90 -2.66 -11.15
C GLU A 29 9.10 -1.37 -10.85
N GLN A 30 7.81 -1.51 -10.53
CA GLN A 30 6.90 -0.40 -10.24
C GLN A 30 6.58 -0.27 -8.76
N ILE A 31 7.17 -1.11 -7.89
CA ILE A 31 7.02 -1.00 -6.43
C ILE A 31 8.27 -0.35 -5.85
N ALA A 32 8.15 0.92 -5.52
CA ALA A 32 9.20 1.67 -4.85
C ALA A 32 9.16 1.40 -3.34
N ILE A 33 10.29 0.94 -2.78
CA ILE A 33 10.43 0.62 -1.37
C ILE A 33 11.53 1.51 -0.77
N THR A 34 11.19 2.29 0.26
CA THR A 34 12.21 3.09 0.98
C THR A 34 13.13 2.18 1.80
N LYS A 35 14.32 2.67 2.16
CA LYS A 35 15.24 1.94 3.05
C LYS A 35 14.55 1.51 4.36
N HIS A 36 13.82 2.43 4.99
CA HIS A 36 13.09 2.15 6.21
C HIS A 36 12.02 1.07 6.02
N ALA A 37 11.21 1.16 4.96
CA ALA A 37 10.20 0.13 4.67
C ALA A 37 10.87 -1.23 4.46
N ASN A 38 11.97 -1.30 3.71
CA ASN A 38 12.71 -2.53 3.45
C ASN A 38 13.27 -3.18 4.73
N GLU A 39 13.79 -2.38 5.67
CA GLU A 39 14.24 -2.87 6.98
C GLU A 39 13.08 -3.53 7.75
N ARG A 40 11.90 -2.90 7.79
CA ARG A 40 10.72 -3.44 8.46
C ARG A 40 10.20 -4.72 7.81
N LEU A 41 10.26 -4.84 6.48
CA LEU A 41 9.90 -6.07 5.78
C LEU A 41 10.82 -7.22 6.17
N LYS A 42 12.13 -6.98 6.23
CA LYS A 42 13.14 -7.98 6.63
C LYS A 42 12.92 -8.45 8.06
N GLU A 43 12.72 -7.53 9.00
CA GLU A 43 12.42 -7.85 10.41
C GLU A 43 11.19 -8.76 10.54
N ARG A 44 10.18 -8.54 9.70
CA ARG A 44 8.90 -9.27 9.70
C ARG A 44 8.90 -10.49 8.78
N LYS A 45 9.99 -10.77 8.07
CA LYS A 45 10.10 -11.85 7.08
C LYS A 45 8.97 -11.78 6.02
N ILE A 46 8.71 -10.57 5.52
CA ILE A 46 7.78 -10.32 4.42
C ILE A 46 8.62 -10.12 3.16
N THR A 47 8.35 -10.92 2.14
CA THR A 47 9.07 -10.89 0.86
C THR A 47 8.37 -9.97 -0.14
N ALA A 48 9.07 -9.62 -1.22
CA ALA A 48 8.45 -8.88 -2.31
C ALA A 48 7.33 -9.69 -2.99
N ASP A 49 7.48 -11.02 -3.10
CA ASP A 49 6.43 -11.91 -3.59
C ASP A 49 5.16 -11.83 -2.73
N ASP A 50 5.30 -11.74 -1.41
CA ASP A 50 4.16 -11.56 -0.50
C ASP A 50 3.43 -10.24 -0.76
N ILE A 51 4.17 -9.16 -1.04
CA ILE A 51 3.58 -7.85 -1.41
C ILE A 51 2.78 -7.96 -2.70
N VAL A 52 3.38 -8.54 -3.75
CA VAL A 52 2.72 -8.72 -5.05
C VAL A 52 1.49 -9.61 -4.92
N ASN A 53 1.58 -10.73 -4.20
CA ASN A 53 0.45 -11.64 -4.00
C ASN A 53 -0.69 -10.96 -3.23
N CYS A 54 -0.36 -10.19 -2.20
CA CYS A 54 -1.32 -9.48 -1.38
C CYS A 54 -2.06 -8.40 -2.17
N ILE A 55 -1.38 -7.60 -2.99
CA ILE A 55 -2.04 -6.57 -3.83
C ILE A 55 -2.90 -7.22 -4.93
N SER A 56 -2.43 -8.31 -5.55
CA SER A 56 -3.17 -9.00 -6.63
C SER A 56 -4.52 -9.55 -6.17
N ASN A 57 -4.57 -10.07 -4.95
CA ASN A 57 -5.73 -10.81 -4.43
C ASN A 57 -6.46 -10.08 -3.28
N GLY A 58 -5.94 -8.95 -2.85
CA GLY A 58 -6.47 -8.19 -1.73
C GLY A 58 -7.54 -7.18 -2.11
N GLU A 59 -7.99 -6.47 -1.09
CA GLU A 59 -8.95 -5.37 -1.15
C GLU A 59 -8.46 -4.18 -0.31
N ILE A 60 -8.87 -2.97 -0.68
CA ILE A 60 -8.64 -1.79 0.14
C ILE A 60 -9.68 -1.79 1.26
N ILE A 61 -9.22 -1.77 2.51
CA ILE A 61 -10.08 -1.76 3.70
C ILE A 61 -10.11 -0.41 4.41
N LYS A 62 -9.17 0.49 4.07
CA LYS A 62 -9.17 1.87 4.57
C LYS A 62 -8.45 2.81 3.61
N GLN A 63 -9.00 4.01 3.42
CA GLN A 63 -8.35 5.12 2.73
C GLN A 63 -7.79 6.13 3.73
N TYR A 64 -6.64 6.71 3.39
CA TYR A 64 -5.99 7.80 4.10
C TYR A 64 -5.81 8.96 3.11
N GLU A 65 -6.91 9.64 2.79
CA GLU A 65 -6.96 10.66 1.74
C GLU A 65 -6.10 11.90 2.06
N ASP A 66 -5.94 12.17 3.35
CA ASP A 66 -5.21 13.34 3.84
C ASP A 66 -3.70 13.12 3.97
N ASP A 67 -3.21 11.89 3.80
CA ASP A 67 -1.79 11.56 3.89
C ASP A 67 -0.95 12.41 2.92
N LYS A 68 0.28 12.72 3.35
CA LYS A 68 1.24 13.51 2.58
C LYS A 68 2.53 12.71 2.34
N PRO A 69 3.17 12.85 1.17
CA PRO A 69 2.84 13.77 0.07
C PRO A 69 1.71 13.28 -0.86
N LEU A 70 1.33 12.01 -0.77
CA LEU A 70 0.28 11.36 -1.55
C LEU A 70 -0.74 10.71 -0.62
N PRO A 71 -2.04 10.71 -0.99
CA PRO A 71 -3.03 9.84 -0.35
C PRO A 71 -2.54 8.39 -0.32
N SER A 72 -2.83 7.69 0.77
CA SER A 72 -2.45 6.28 0.93
C SER A 72 -3.68 5.42 1.25
N CYS A 73 -3.52 4.10 1.22
CA CYS A 73 -4.55 3.15 1.57
C CYS A 73 -3.98 1.93 2.29
N LEU A 74 -4.81 1.31 3.12
CA LEU A 74 -4.56 0.00 3.73
C LEU A 74 -5.22 -1.09 2.87
N VAL A 75 -4.39 -1.98 2.35
CA VAL A 75 -4.80 -3.19 1.63
C VAL A 75 -4.72 -4.37 2.59
N LEU A 76 -5.80 -5.16 2.65
CA LEU A 76 -5.80 -6.50 3.24
C LEU A 76 -5.76 -7.52 2.12
N GLY A 77 -4.80 -8.44 2.18
CA GLY A 77 -4.73 -9.61 1.33
C GLY A 77 -4.06 -10.75 2.07
N LYS A 78 -3.31 -11.57 1.34
CA LYS A 78 -2.55 -12.68 1.91
C LYS A 78 -1.12 -12.70 1.40
N SER A 79 -0.20 -13.14 2.25
CA SER A 79 1.14 -13.57 1.83
C SER A 79 1.07 -14.81 0.92
N CYS A 80 2.18 -15.17 0.29
CA CYS A 80 2.28 -16.37 -0.56
C CYS A 80 1.99 -17.68 0.21
N ASN A 81 2.21 -17.69 1.53
CA ASN A 81 1.87 -18.82 2.41
C ASN A 81 0.45 -18.73 3.01
N GLY A 82 -0.39 -17.82 2.52
CA GLY A 82 -1.81 -17.73 2.89
C GLY A 82 -2.12 -17.02 4.22
N LYS A 83 -1.13 -16.43 4.89
CA LYS A 83 -1.35 -15.64 6.12
C LYS A 83 -1.96 -14.28 5.77
N PRO A 84 -2.87 -13.73 6.60
CA PRO A 84 -3.41 -12.39 6.39
C PRO A 84 -2.28 -11.36 6.41
N LEU A 85 -2.28 -10.42 5.46
CA LEU A 85 -1.22 -9.42 5.34
C LEU A 85 -1.84 -8.04 5.14
N HIS A 86 -1.40 -7.08 5.95
CA HIS A 86 -1.72 -5.67 5.81
C HIS A 86 -0.59 -4.93 5.11
N ILE A 87 -0.94 -4.15 4.11
CA ILE A 87 -0.01 -3.34 3.34
C ILE A 87 -0.54 -1.90 3.28
N VAL A 88 0.30 -0.95 3.67
CA VAL A 88 0.03 0.48 3.49
C VAL A 88 0.82 0.96 2.28
N VAL A 89 0.12 1.48 1.28
CA VAL A 89 0.70 1.96 0.02
C VAL A 89 0.05 3.26 -0.42
N SER A 90 0.82 4.07 -1.13
CA SER A 90 0.28 5.10 -2.02
C SER A 90 0.66 4.77 -3.47
N ASN A 91 0.12 5.49 -4.45
CA ASN A 91 0.57 5.36 -5.83
C ASN A 91 0.52 6.71 -6.55
N ASP A 92 1.33 6.85 -7.58
CA ASP A 92 1.12 7.83 -8.64
C ASP A 92 0.78 7.13 -9.96
N ASP A 93 1.00 7.82 -11.09
CA ASP A 93 0.74 7.27 -12.42
C ASP A 93 1.66 6.09 -12.77
N ASN A 94 2.83 5.94 -12.15
CA ASN A 94 3.84 4.98 -12.59
C ASN A 94 4.24 3.98 -11.50
N PHE A 95 4.17 4.38 -10.23
CA PHE A 95 4.69 3.61 -9.12
C PHE A 95 3.68 3.42 -8.00
N ILE A 96 3.76 2.25 -7.36
CA ILE A 96 3.27 2.00 -6.02
C ILE A 96 4.41 2.34 -5.06
N TYR A 97 4.14 3.19 -4.07
CA TYR A 97 5.07 3.49 -3.00
C TYR A 97 4.70 2.68 -1.77
N LEU A 98 5.53 1.68 -1.44
CA LEU A 98 5.33 0.84 -0.27
C LEU A 98 5.76 1.58 1.00
N ILE A 99 4.79 1.90 1.85
CA ILE A 99 5.02 2.60 3.12
C ILE A 99 5.38 1.58 4.21
N THR A 100 4.56 0.53 4.38
CA THR A 100 4.88 -0.58 5.30
C THR A 100 4.02 -1.80 4.99
N ALA A 101 4.44 -2.98 5.46
CA ALA A 101 3.60 -4.17 5.52
C ALA A 101 3.77 -4.91 6.84
N TYR A 102 2.71 -5.51 7.36
CA TYR A 102 2.70 -6.23 8.64
C TYR A 102 1.59 -7.29 8.69
N TYR A 103 1.80 -8.32 9.50
CA TYR A 103 0.73 -9.28 9.82
C TYR A 103 -0.21 -8.64 10.86
N PRO A 104 -1.53 -8.58 10.64
CA PRO A 104 -2.47 -7.94 11.56
C PRO A 104 -2.47 -8.65 12.93
N ASP A 105 -2.38 -7.86 14.00
CA ASP A 105 -2.41 -8.36 15.36
C ASP A 105 -3.86 -8.70 15.79
N PRO A 106 -4.17 -9.94 16.17
CA PRO A 106 -5.52 -10.34 16.57
C PRO A 106 -6.01 -9.66 17.88
N THR A 107 -5.13 -8.99 18.63
CA THR A 107 -5.53 -8.14 19.76
C THR A 107 -6.05 -6.78 19.31
N VAL A 108 -5.66 -6.32 18.11
CA VAL A 108 -6.03 -5.01 17.54
C VAL A 108 -7.13 -5.14 16.49
N TRP A 109 -7.21 -6.28 15.81
CA TRP A 109 -8.16 -6.54 14.72
C TRP A 109 -9.14 -7.64 15.08
N GLU A 110 -10.36 -7.55 14.55
CA GLU A 110 -11.33 -8.62 14.58
C GLU A 110 -10.89 -9.83 13.76
N ALA A 111 -11.61 -10.95 13.90
CA ALA A 111 -11.28 -12.20 13.21
C ALA A 111 -11.31 -12.10 11.67
N ASP A 112 -11.96 -11.08 11.12
CA ASP A 112 -11.96 -10.77 9.69
C ASP A 112 -10.66 -10.11 9.22
N PHE A 113 -9.82 -9.65 10.16
CA PHE A 113 -8.63 -8.81 9.95
C PHE A 113 -8.92 -7.48 9.22
N LYS A 114 -10.19 -7.08 9.07
CA LYS A 114 -10.61 -5.84 8.40
C LYS A 114 -11.08 -4.79 9.38
N THR A 115 -11.71 -5.23 10.47
CA THR A 115 -12.34 -4.35 11.45
C THR A 115 -11.39 -4.15 12.62
N ARG A 116 -11.06 -2.89 12.95
CA ARG A 116 -10.29 -2.61 14.17
C ARG A 116 -11.19 -2.77 15.38
N LYS A 117 -10.67 -3.40 16.43
CA LYS A 117 -11.31 -3.43 17.73
C LYS A 117 -11.34 -2.01 18.31
N GLU A 118 -12.50 -1.60 18.79
CA GLU A 118 -12.60 -0.44 19.65
C GLU A 118 -12.00 -0.83 21.01
N LEU A 119 -10.98 -0.09 21.45
CA LEU A 119 -10.39 -0.24 22.77
C LEU A 119 -11.24 0.50 23.80
#